data_AF-A0A7R9P0S8-F1
#
_entry.id   AF-A0A7R9P0S8-F1
#
_cell.length_a   1.000
_cell.length_b   1.000
_cell.length_c   1.000
_cell.angle_alpha   90.00
_cell.angle_beta   90.00
_cell.angle_gamma   90.00
#
_symmetry.space_group_name_H-M   'P 1'
#
loop_
_entity.id
_entity.type
_entity.pdbx_description
1 polymer ?
#
loop_
_entity_poly.entity_id
_entity_poly.type
_entity_poly.pdbx_seq_one_letter_code
_entity_poly.pdbx_strand_id
1 'polypeptide(L)'
;VLSAAKAGFQADGVELNPWLVLYSKLQSYRLRFNNRTQFYRQDLWKFNLQPYPNVVIFGVEEMMPELQTKLSRELCDEACVIACRFPLPSWKPDFILGSGVDTVWVYFKNK
;
A
#
# COMPACT_ATOMS: atom_id res chain seq x y z
N VAL A 1 7.19 -1.12 2.44
CA VAL A 1 7.61 -2.54 2.34
C VAL A 1 8.68 -2.92 3.37
N LEU A 2 9.93 -2.44 3.24
CA LEU A 2 11.02 -2.85 4.15
C LEU A 2 10.73 -2.59 5.63
N SER A 3 10.06 -1.48 5.97
CA SER A 3 9.64 -1.20 7.35
C SER A 3 8.62 -2.21 7.89
N ALA A 4 7.68 -2.68 7.06
CA ALA A 4 6.73 -3.72 7.44
C ALA A 4 7.43 -5.07 7.64
N ALA A 5 8.39 -5.41 6.78
CA ALA A 5 9.22 -6.61 6.94
C ALA A 5 10.06 -6.58 8.22
N LYS A 6 10.63 -5.41 8.55
CA LYS A 6 11.33 -5.17 9.82
C LYS A 6 10.40 -5.37 11.03
N ALA A 7 9.14 -4.99 10.91
CA ALA A 7 8.12 -5.21 11.92
C ALA A 7 7.57 -6.65 11.97
N GLY A 8 8.05 -7.55 11.10
CA GLY A 8 7.71 -8.97 11.13
C GLY A 8 6.69 -9.43 10.08
N PHE A 9 6.15 -8.52 9.27
CA PHE A 9 5.16 -8.85 8.25
C PHE A 9 5.80 -9.46 6.99
N GLN A 10 5.04 -10.31 6.28
CA GLN A 10 5.29 -10.52 4.85
C GLN A 10 4.75 -9.30 4.11
N ALA A 11 5.56 -8.71 3.24
CA ALA A 11 5.23 -7.42 2.62
C ALA A 11 5.70 -7.35 1.18
N ASP A 12 4.78 -7.04 0.27
CA ASP A 12 5.06 -6.92 -1.15
C ASP A 12 5.01 -5.47 -1.61
N GLY A 13 5.88 -5.13 -2.56
CA GLY A 13 5.91 -3.83 -3.22
C GLY A 13 5.53 -3.92 -4.69
N VAL A 14 4.67 -3.02 -5.15
CA VAL A 14 4.27 -2.90 -6.56
C VAL A 14 4.69 -1.53 -7.07
N GLU A 15 5.42 -1.50 -8.18
CA GLU A 15 5.97 -0.28 -8.75
C GLU A 15 6.13 -0.43 -10.28
N LEU A 16 5.95 0.63 -11.03
CA LEU A 16 6.17 0.64 -12.49
C LEU A 16 7.63 0.88 -12.85
N ASN A 17 8.32 1.73 -12.08
CA ASN A 17 9.69 2.14 -12.34
C ASN A 17 10.69 0.98 -12.08
N PRO A 18 11.38 0.45 -13.12
CA PRO A 18 12.30 -0.67 -12.96
C PRO A 18 13.47 -0.35 -12.02
N TRP A 19 13.92 0.90 -11.97
CA TRP A 19 15.04 1.31 -11.12
C TRP A 19 14.67 1.27 -9.64
N LEU A 20 13.45 1.71 -9.29
CA LEU A 20 12.95 1.65 -7.93
C LEU A 20 12.71 0.20 -7.47
N VAL A 21 12.23 -0.67 -8.37
CA VAL A 21 12.11 -2.10 -8.10
C VAL A 21 13.47 -2.73 -7.83
N LEU A 22 14.47 -2.46 -8.69
CA LEU A 22 15.83 -2.99 -8.50
C LEU A 22 16.47 -2.47 -7.21
N TYR A 23 16.36 -1.17 -6.95
CA TYR A 23 16.81 -0.55 -5.71
C TYR A 23 16.19 -1.23 -4.49
N SER A 24 14.87 -1.45 -4.51
CA SER A 24 14.15 -2.08 -3.41
C SER A 24 14.60 -3.52 -3.15
N LYS A 25 14.87 -4.30 -4.21
CA LYS A 25 15.45 -5.66 -4.10
C LYS A 25 16.86 -5.64 -3.53
N LEU A 26 17.71 -4.70 -3.95
CA LEU A 26 19.06 -4.54 -3.40
C LEU A 26 19.02 -4.17 -1.92
N GLN A 27 18.12 -3.28 -1.53
CA GLN A 27 17.94 -2.88 -0.13
C GLN A 27 17.38 -4.02 0.72
N SER A 28 16.41 -4.81 0.22
CA SER A 28 15.90 -5.97 0.96
C SER A 28 16.97 -7.04 1.17
N TYR A 29 17.85 -7.26 0.19
CA TYR A 29 18.99 -8.15 0.32
C TYR A 29 19.99 -7.65 1.38
N ARG A 30 20.39 -6.36 1.31
CA ARG A 30 21.29 -5.74 2.29
C ARG A 30 20.77 -5.84 3.73
N LEU A 31 19.45 -5.67 3.91
CA LEU A 31 18.79 -5.76 5.21
C LEU A 31 18.37 -7.19 5.60
N ARG A 32 18.66 -8.20 4.77
CA ARG A 32 18.29 -9.61 4.98
C ARG A 32 16.78 -9.84 5.16
N PHE A 33 15.97 -9.04 4.46
CA PHE A 33 14.50 -9.17 4.42
C PHE A 33 13.99 -9.81 3.12
N ASN A 34 14.88 -10.26 2.24
CA ASN A 34 14.56 -10.87 0.96
C ASN A 34 13.66 -12.12 1.05
N ASN A 35 13.63 -12.81 2.19
CA ASN A 35 12.71 -13.94 2.43
C ASN A 35 11.31 -13.53 2.89
N ARG A 36 11.07 -12.25 3.18
CA ARG A 36 9.79 -11.69 3.65
C ARG A 36 9.21 -10.63 2.72
N THR A 37 9.96 -10.24 1.69
CA THR A 37 9.55 -9.18 0.78
C THR A 37 9.66 -9.62 -0.67
N GLN A 38 8.61 -9.37 -1.45
CA GLN A 38 8.68 -9.44 -2.90
C GLN A 38 8.46 -8.05 -3.53
N PHE A 39 9.03 -7.85 -4.71
CA PHE A 39 8.86 -6.60 -5.46
C PHE A 39 8.48 -6.91 -6.91
N TYR A 40 7.32 -6.39 -7.31
CA TYR A 40 6.70 -6.60 -8.59
C TYR A 40 6.84 -5.34 -9.44
N ARG A 41 7.41 -5.49 -10.63
CA ARG A 41 7.35 -4.44 -11.65
C ARG A 41 6.04 -4.57 -12.41
N GLN A 42 4.97 -3.97 -11.90
CA GLN A 42 3.64 -4.17 -12.43
C GLN A 42 2.78 -2.91 -12.25
N ASP A 43 1.83 -2.76 -13.16
CA ASP A 43 0.75 -1.79 -13.06
C ASP A 43 -0.17 -2.14 -11.88
N LEU A 44 -0.31 -1.20 -10.95
CA LEU A 44 -1.18 -1.32 -9.78
C LEU A 44 -2.61 -1.70 -10.19
N TRP A 45 -3.13 -1.15 -11.29
CA TRP A 45 -4.52 -1.38 -11.72
C TRP A 45 -4.76 -2.85 -12.12
N LYS A 46 -3.71 -3.54 -12.57
CA LYS A 46 -3.74 -4.95 -12.98
C LYS A 46 -3.27 -5.91 -11.88
N PHE A 47 -2.67 -5.39 -10.81
CA PHE A 47 -2.21 -6.20 -9.70
C PHE A 47 -3.39 -6.68 -8.85
N ASN A 48 -3.42 -7.95 -8.47
CA ASN A 48 -4.52 -8.52 -7.68
C ASN A 48 -4.35 -8.17 -6.20
N LEU A 49 -5.28 -7.37 -5.65
CA LEU A 49 -5.23 -6.96 -4.24
C LEU A 49 -5.93 -7.94 -3.29
N GLN A 50 -6.73 -8.89 -3.82
CA GLN A 50 -7.54 -9.81 -3.01
C GLN A 50 -6.75 -10.57 -1.91
N PRO A 51 -5.50 -11.04 -2.13
CA PRO A 51 -4.77 -11.76 -1.09
C PRO A 51 -4.29 -10.90 0.08
N TYR A 52 -4.39 -9.57 -0.01
CA TYR A 52 -3.75 -8.65 0.93
C TYR A 52 -4.76 -8.13 1.96
N PRO A 53 -4.64 -8.53 3.24
CA PRO A 53 -5.50 -8.01 4.31
C PRO A 53 -5.13 -6.59 4.72
N ASN A 54 -3.94 -6.11 4.36
CA ASN A 54 -3.46 -4.77 4.65
C ASN A 54 -2.86 -4.15 3.38
N VAL A 55 -3.29 -2.94 3.05
CA VAL A 55 -2.77 -2.19 1.90
C VAL A 55 -2.30 -0.82 2.35
N VAL A 56 -1.06 -0.46 1.99
CA VAL A 56 -0.48 0.87 2.23
C VAL A 56 -0.25 1.54 0.88
N ILE A 57 -0.82 2.72 0.69
CA ILE A 57 -0.78 3.47 -0.56
C ILE A 57 -0.03 4.78 -0.34
N PHE A 58 0.93 5.03 -1.22
CA PHE A 58 1.54 6.35 -1.38
C PHE A 58 1.30 6.79 -2.83
N GLY A 59 0.23 7.54 -3.04
CA GLY A 59 -0.26 7.94 -4.36
C GLY A 59 -0.23 9.44 -4.59
N VAL A 60 -0.95 9.86 -5.63
CA VAL A 60 -1.25 11.26 -5.96
C VAL A 60 -2.75 11.51 -5.86
N GLU A 61 -3.19 12.75 -5.72
CA GLU A 61 -4.60 13.07 -5.47
C GLU A 61 -5.52 12.57 -6.60
N GLU A 62 -5.08 12.71 -7.84
CA GLU A 62 -5.84 12.40 -9.05
C GLU A 62 -6.18 10.91 -9.18
N MET A 63 -5.40 10.02 -8.58
CA MET A 63 -5.62 8.58 -8.67
C MET A 63 -6.57 8.03 -7.61
N MET A 64 -6.85 8.79 -6.55
CA MET A 64 -7.57 8.30 -5.37
C MET A 64 -9.02 7.86 -5.65
N PRO A 65 -9.81 8.51 -6.54
CA PRO A 65 -11.16 8.06 -6.88
C PRO A 65 -11.20 6.68 -7.56
N GLU A 66 -10.34 6.45 -8.54
CA GLU A 66 -10.24 5.17 -9.24
C GLU A 66 -9.71 4.08 -8.30
N LEU A 67 -8.75 4.44 -7.44
CA LEU A 67 -8.17 3.53 -6.48
C LEU A 67 -9.19 3.07 -5.45
N GLN A 68 -10.03 3.98 -4.94
CA GLN A 68 -11.14 3.64 -4.05
C GLN A 68 -12.06 2.58 -4.68
N THR A 69 -12.37 2.72 -5.98
CA THR A 69 -13.21 1.77 -6.71
C THR A 69 -12.56 0.39 -6.78
N LYS A 70 -11.26 0.34 -7.10
CA LYS A 70 -10.50 -0.92 -7.13
C LYS A 70 -10.45 -1.58 -5.76
N LEU A 71 -10.13 -0.82 -4.70
CA LEU A 71 -10.06 -1.32 -3.33
C LEU A 71 -11.39 -1.89 -2.87
N SER A 72 -12.50 -1.18 -3.16
CA SER A 72 -13.85 -1.62 -2.81
C SER A 72 -14.21 -2.96 -3.47
N ARG A 73 -13.77 -3.16 -4.71
CA ARG A 73 -14.05 -4.36 -5.51
C ARG A 73 -13.19 -5.56 -5.12
N GLU A 74 -11.91 -5.34 -4.84
CA GLU A 74 -10.94 -6.45 -4.75
C GLU A 74 -10.57 -6.83 -3.33
N LEU A 75 -10.61 -5.90 -2.37
CA LEU A 75 -10.21 -6.21 -1.00
C LEU A 75 -11.29 -6.99 -0.27
N CYS A 76 -10.85 -7.90 0.60
CA CYS A 76 -11.72 -8.51 1.60
C CYS A 76 -12.33 -7.45 2.52
N ASP A 77 -13.50 -7.76 3.04
CA ASP A 77 -14.31 -6.86 3.88
C ASP A 77 -13.64 -6.45 5.20
N GLU A 78 -12.73 -7.27 5.70
CA GLU A 78 -11.97 -7.00 6.94
C GLU A 78 -10.62 -6.31 6.67
N ALA A 79 -10.36 -5.91 5.41
CA ALA A 79 -9.08 -5.32 5.04
C ALA A 79 -8.88 -3.93 5.67
N CYS A 80 -7.62 -3.66 6.03
CA CYS A 80 -7.15 -2.35 6.47
C CYS A 80 -6.46 -1.62 5.30
N VAL A 81 -6.89 -0.40 5.03
CA VAL A 81 -6.28 0.47 4.03
C VAL A 81 -5.66 1.68 4.71
N ILE A 82 -4.39 1.94 4.42
CA ILE A 82 -3.65 3.10 4.88
C ILE A 82 -3.29 3.94 3.66
N ALA A 83 -3.87 5.13 3.56
CA ALA A 83 -3.56 6.09 2.50
C ALA A 83 -2.70 7.23 3.05
N CYS A 84 -1.52 7.42 2.48
CA CYS A 84 -0.61 8.49 2.86
C CYS A 84 -0.86 9.73 1.99
N ARG A 85 -0.72 10.91 2.58
CA ARG A 85 -0.78 12.25 1.97
C ARG A 85 -2.14 12.67 1.42
N PHE A 86 -2.85 11.80 0.73
CA PHE A 86 -4.18 12.07 0.16
C PHE A 86 -5.21 11.07 0.70
N PRO A 87 -6.41 11.51 1.08
CA PRO A 87 -7.48 10.62 1.51
C PRO A 87 -8.16 9.92 0.32
N LEU A 88 -8.87 8.83 0.60
CA LEU A 88 -9.88 8.31 -0.32
C LEU A 88 -11.11 9.25 -0.31
N PRO A 89 -11.68 9.62 -1.46
CA PRO A 89 -12.60 10.75 -1.58
C PRO A 89 -13.96 10.55 -0.91
N SER A 90 -14.48 9.31 -0.86
CA SER A 90 -15.83 9.03 -0.33
C SER A 90 -15.81 8.18 0.94
N TRP A 91 -14.72 7.45 1.19
CA TRP A 91 -14.60 6.66 2.41
C TRP A 91 -14.38 7.56 3.62
N LYS A 92 -15.09 7.28 4.71
CA LYS A 92 -14.86 7.96 5.99
C LYS A 92 -13.68 7.30 6.70
N PRO A 93 -12.62 8.06 7.06
CA PRO A 93 -11.48 7.50 7.78
C PRO A 93 -11.86 7.14 9.22
N ASP A 94 -11.34 6.02 9.70
CA ASP A 94 -11.42 5.59 11.09
C ASP A 94 -10.39 6.35 11.95
N PHE A 95 -9.19 6.53 11.41
CA PHE A 95 -8.13 7.26 12.07
C PHE A 95 -7.44 8.21 11.10
N ILE A 96 -7.01 9.35 11.64
CA ILE A 96 -6.24 10.36 10.95
C ILE A 96 -5.01 10.63 11.83
N LEU A 97 -3.82 10.46 11.27
CA LEU A 97 -2.56 10.60 11.98
C LEU A 97 -1.67 11.62 11.25
N GLY A 98 -0.82 12.33 11.98
CA GLY A 98 0.08 13.33 11.39
C GLY A 98 -0.61 14.65 11.05
N SER A 99 0.06 15.48 10.24
CA SER A 99 -0.42 16.81 9.86
C SER A 99 0.15 17.24 8.51
N GLY A 100 -0.63 18.02 7.75
CA GLY A 100 -0.19 18.56 6.46
C GLY A 100 0.14 17.46 5.45
N VAL A 101 1.31 17.54 4.81
CA VAL A 101 1.75 16.57 3.80
C VAL A 101 2.02 15.16 4.36
N ASP A 102 2.26 15.07 5.67
CA ASP A 102 2.53 13.81 6.38
C ASP A 102 1.25 13.21 6.99
N THR A 103 0.07 13.71 6.59
CA THR A 103 -1.20 13.16 7.06
C THR A 103 -1.41 11.75 6.51
N VAL A 104 -1.84 10.83 7.37
CA VAL A 104 -2.13 9.43 7.05
C VAL A 104 -3.57 9.12 7.44
N TRP A 105 -4.29 8.49 6.53
CA TRP A 105 -5.70 8.13 6.66
C TRP A 105 -5.82 6.61 6.74
N VAL A 106 -6.48 6.12 7.78
CA VAL A 106 -6.69 4.69 8.01
C VAL A 106 -8.17 4.36 7.86
N TYR A 107 -8.47 3.29 7.13
CA TYR A 107 -9.81 2.80 6.85
C TYR A 107 -9.91 1.30 7.12
N PHE A 108 -10.97 0.88 7.81
CA PHE A 108 -11.39 -0.52 7.90
C PHE A 108 -12.64 -0.71 7.06
N LYS A 109 -12.60 -1.62 6.08
CA LYS A 109 -13.64 -1.68 5.03
C LYS A 109 -15.04 -2.00 5.57
N ASN A 110 -15.20 -2.98 6.46
CA ASN A 110 -16.48 -3.32 7.11
C ASN A 110 -16.37 -3.30 8.64
N LYS A 111 -16.37 -2.11 9.24
CA LYS A 111 -16.87 -1.97 10.62
C LYS A 111 -18.37 -1.82 10.64
#